data_AF-A0A4Q4BDY1-F1
#
_entry.id   AF-A0A4Q4BDY1-F1
#
_cell.length_a   1.000
_cell.length_b   1.000
_cell.length_c   1.000
_cell.angle_alpha   90.00
_cell.angle_beta   90.00
_cell.angle_gamma   90.00
#
_symmetry.space_group_name_H-M   'P 1'
#
loop_
_entity.id
_entity.type
_entity.pdbx_description
1 polymer ?
#
loop_
_entity_poly.entity_id
_entity_poly.type
_entity_poly.pdbx_seq_one_letter_code
_entity_poly.pdbx_strand_id
1 'polypeptide(L)'
;MPARNDAAFAFLSSRRSRPAKLFRLPVPSRDELTEILAAAVRVPDHGKLEPWRLVVLEGPAFPRLADLAEARARELDGDEEKIAKGRGQYDLGKLAVVVIASPKPSPKIPPVEQQMSAAALCFG
;
A
#
# COMPACT_ATOMS: atom_id res chain seq x y z
N MET A 1 -2.93 8.47 -34.20
CA MET A 1 -2.63 8.29 -32.76
C MET A 1 -3.02 9.57 -32.03
N PRO A 2 -3.49 9.50 -30.77
CA PRO A 2 -3.75 10.72 -29.99
C PRO A 2 -2.46 11.52 -29.82
N ALA A 3 -2.60 12.84 -29.60
CA ALA A 3 -1.48 13.69 -29.26
C ALA A 3 -0.78 13.17 -27.99
N ARG A 4 0.55 13.27 -27.95
CA ARG A 4 1.34 12.86 -26.80
C ARG A 4 1.00 13.76 -25.59
N ASN A 5 0.86 13.16 -24.42
CA ASN A 5 0.76 13.88 -23.16
C ASN A 5 2.15 13.97 -22.50
N ASP A 6 2.85 15.08 -22.73
CA ASP A 6 4.21 15.28 -22.24
C ASP A 6 4.28 15.38 -20.70
N ALA A 7 3.28 15.98 -20.06
CA ALA A 7 3.22 16.07 -18.60
C ALA A 7 3.11 14.68 -17.94
N ALA A 8 2.25 13.81 -18.48
CA ALA A 8 2.13 12.43 -18.01
C ALA A 8 3.42 11.64 -18.24
N PHE A 9 4.05 11.78 -19.40
CA PHE A 9 5.32 11.11 -19.69
C PHE A 9 6.44 11.56 -18.73
N ALA A 10 6.57 12.87 -18.49
CA ALA A 10 7.56 13.42 -17.56
C ALA A 10 7.35 12.92 -16.13
N PHE A 11 6.10 12.87 -15.66
CA PHE A 11 5.75 12.33 -14.34
C PHE A 11 6.16 10.84 -14.23
N LEU A 12 5.75 10.00 -15.18
CA LEU A 12 6.02 8.56 -15.14
C LEU A 12 7.51 8.23 -15.24
N SER A 13 8.26 8.95 -16.09
CA SER A 13 9.70 8.71 -16.30
C SER A 13 10.58 9.19 -15.14
N SER A 14 10.09 10.11 -14.31
CA SER A 14 10.84 10.69 -13.18
C SER A 14 10.41 10.18 -11.81
N ARG A 15 9.36 9.35 -11.71
CA ARG A 15 8.83 8.80 -10.46
C ARG A 15 9.92 8.13 -9.61
N ARG A 16 9.92 8.41 -8.29
CA ARG A 16 10.81 7.78 -7.31
C ARG A 16 10.05 7.50 -6.02
N SER A 17 10.24 6.31 -5.46
CA SER A 17 9.78 6.01 -4.10
C SER A 17 10.62 6.78 -3.09
N ARG A 18 9.98 7.41 -2.10
CA ARG A 18 10.65 8.13 -1.01
C ARG A 18 10.53 7.31 0.27
N PRO A 19 11.61 7.14 1.06
CA PRO A 19 11.53 6.43 2.33
C PRO A 19 10.51 7.06 3.28
N ALA A 20 9.63 6.24 3.87
CA ALA A 20 8.53 6.72 4.70
C ALA A 20 8.98 7.60 5.87
N LYS A 21 10.17 7.32 6.43
CA LYS A 21 10.80 8.10 7.51
C LYS A 21 11.07 9.58 7.17
N LEU A 22 11.12 9.94 5.88
CA LEU A 22 11.31 11.32 5.44
C LEU A 22 10.02 12.15 5.48
N PHE A 23 8.85 11.50 5.56
CA PHE A 23 7.56 12.20 5.59
C PHE A 23 7.28 12.79 6.98
N ARG A 24 6.70 13.99 6.97
CA ARG A 24 6.31 14.78 8.14
C ARG A 24 4.81 15.07 8.10
N LEU A 25 4.27 15.61 9.19
CA LEU A 25 2.90 16.13 9.23
C LEU A 25 2.80 17.47 8.47
N PRO A 26 1.61 17.85 7.98
CA PRO A 26 0.37 17.05 7.96
C PRO A 26 0.44 15.89 6.95
N VAL A 27 -0.28 14.81 7.23
CA VAL A 27 -0.58 13.78 6.23
C VAL A 27 -1.78 14.22 5.38
N PRO A 28 -1.99 13.65 4.19
CA PRO A 28 -3.21 13.88 3.42
C PRO A 28 -4.47 13.69 4.25
N SER A 29 -5.43 14.59 4.05
CA SER A 29 -6.79 14.49 4.60
C SER A 29 -7.56 13.32 3.99
N ARG A 30 -8.73 13.01 4.57
CA ARG A 30 -9.62 11.96 4.06
C ARG A 30 -10.07 12.22 2.62
N ASP A 31 -10.33 13.46 2.25
CA ASP A 31 -10.81 13.80 0.91
C ASP A 31 -9.68 13.67 -0.12
N GLU A 32 -8.49 14.18 0.21
CA GLU A 32 -7.28 14.01 -0.62
C GLU A 32 -6.91 12.52 -0.77
N LEU A 33 -7.01 11.73 0.30
CA LEU A 33 -6.83 10.27 0.22
C LEU A 33 -7.88 9.62 -0.67
N THR A 34 -9.13 10.06 -0.58
CA THR A 34 -10.21 9.51 -1.39
C THR A 34 -9.96 9.75 -2.87
N GLU A 35 -9.49 10.94 -3.24
CA GLU A 35 -9.08 11.26 -4.61
C GLU A 35 -7.94 10.36 -5.10
N ILE A 36 -6.89 10.22 -4.29
CA ILE A 36 -5.74 9.35 -4.60
C ILE A 36 -6.18 7.89 -4.80
N LEU A 37 -6.99 7.37 -3.88
CA LEU A 37 -7.45 5.98 -3.92
C LEU A 37 -8.42 5.74 -5.07
N ALA A 38 -9.26 6.71 -5.42
CA ALA A 38 -10.15 6.63 -6.59
C ALA A 38 -9.35 6.52 -7.89
N ALA A 39 -8.22 7.21 -8.01
CA ALA A 39 -7.29 7.04 -9.12
C ALA A 39 -6.56 5.68 -9.06
N ALA A 40 -6.11 5.27 -7.88
CA ALA A 40 -5.34 4.01 -7.70
C ALA A 40 -6.14 2.76 -8.09
N VAL A 41 -7.45 2.71 -7.82
CA VAL A 41 -8.31 1.56 -8.20
C VAL A 41 -8.62 1.48 -9.70
N ARG A 42 -8.01 2.34 -10.53
CA ARG A 42 -8.16 2.30 -12.00
C ARG A 42 -7.20 1.35 -12.71
N VAL A 43 -6.54 0.48 -11.95
CA VAL A 43 -5.61 -0.53 -12.46
C VAL A 43 -6.26 -1.56 -13.39
N PRO A 44 -5.47 -2.24 -14.24
CA PRO A 44 -5.98 -3.36 -15.04
C PRO A 44 -6.53 -4.47 -14.14
N ASP A 45 -7.78 -4.87 -14.39
CA ASP A 45 -8.47 -5.87 -13.59
C ASP A 45 -9.31 -6.79 -14.49
N HIS A 46 -8.80 -7.99 -14.77
CA HIS A 46 -9.46 -8.92 -15.67
C HIS A 46 -10.75 -9.46 -15.04
N GLY A 47 -11.88 -9.21 -15.71
CA GLY A 47 -13.20 -9.55 -15.21
C GLY A 47 -13.76 -8.56 -14.20
N LYS A 48 -13.09 -7.42 -13.95
CA LYS A 48 -13.54 -6.36 -13.04
C LYS A 48 -13.92 -6.92 -11.66
N LEU A 49 -13.07 -7.79 -11.13
CA LEU A 49 -13.32 -8.52 -9.89
C LEU A 49 -13.03 -7.68 -8.65
N GLU A 50 -12.27 -6.61 -8.75
CA GLU A 50 -11.82 -5.78 -7.64
C GLU A 50 -11.21 -6.65 -6.51
N PRO A 51 -10.16 -7.44 -6.81
CA PRO A 51 -9.63 -8.47 -5.91
C PRO A 51 -8.70 -7.89 -4.81
N TRP A 52 -9.10 -6.76 -4.22
CA TRP A 52 -8.35 -6.08 -3.19
C TRP A 52 -9.25 -5.53 -2.09
N ARG A 53 -8.67 -5.37 -0.90
CA ARG A 53 -9.25 -4.60 0.19
C ARG A 53 -8.24 -3.55 0.64
N LEU A 54 -8.71 -2.31 0.77
CA LEU A 54 -7.90 -1.19 1.24
C LEU A 54 -8.25 -0.88 2.70
N VAL A 55 -7.22 -0.73 3.54
CA VAL A 55 -7.38 -0.29 4.94
C VAL A 55 -6.48 0.91 5.16
N VAL A 56 -7.08 2.04 5.54
CA VAL A 56 -6.35 3.24 5.92
C VAL A 56 -5.99 3.15 7.40
N LEU A 57 -4.71 3.30 7.70
CA LEU A 57 -4.16 3.29 9.06
C LEU A 57 -3.74 4.71 9.44
N GLU A 58 -4.25 5.19 10.57
CA GLU A 58 -3.93 6.49 11.14
C GLU A 58 -3.94 6.43 12.67
N GLY A 59 -3.22 7.36 13.30
CA GLY A 59 -3.25 7.56 14.76
C GLY A 59 -3.04 6.27 15.57
N PRO A 60 -3.98 5.88 16.46
CA PRO A 60 -3.82 4.74 17.38
C PRO A 60 -3.60 3.37 16.71
N ALA A 61 -3.80 3.23 15.40
CA ALA A 61 -3.51 1.99 14.70
C ALA A 61 -2.01 1.63 14.71
N PHE A 62 -1.12 2.63 14.69
CA PHE A 62 0.32 2.42 14.61
C PHE A 62 0.92 1.82 15.89
N PRO A 63 0.67 2.35 17.10
CA PRO A 63 1.13 1.71 18.33
C PRO A 63 0.64 0.26 18.47
N ARG A 64 -0.63 0.00 18.10
CA ARG A 64 -1.19 -1.36 18.13
C ARG A 64 -0.45 -2.31 17.18
N LEU A 65 -0.09 -1.84 15.98
CA LEU A 65 0.70 -2.63 15.03
C LEU A 65 2.15 -2.79 15.48
N ALA A 66 2.73 -1.78 16.14
CA ALA A 66 4.07 -1.86 16.70
C ALA A 66 4.16 -2.98 17.75
N ASP A 67 3.20 -3.03 18.67
CA ASP A 67 3.13 -4.08 19.70
C ASP A 67 2.94 -5.48 19.09
N LEU A 68 2.09 -5.61 18.07
CA LEU A 68 1.90 -6.87 17.35
C LEU A 68 3.17 -7.30 16.59
N ALA A 69 3.88 -6.37 15.97
CA ALA A 69 5.12 -6.65 15.24
C ALA A 69 6.23 -7.11 16.19
N GLU A 70 6.35 -6.48 17.35
CA GLU A 70 7.29 -6.87 18.41
C GLU A 70 6.97 -8.27 18.94
N ALA A 71 5.71 -8.53 19.29
CA ALA A 71 5.25 -9.85 19.74
C ALA A 71 5.57 -10.93 18.69
N ARG A 72 5.25 -10.66 17.41
CA ARG A 72 5.51 -11.60 16.32
C ARG A 72 7.00 -11.84 16.08
N ALA A 73 7.84 -10.82 16.24
CA ALA A 73 9.29 -10.98 16.11
C ALA A 73 9.86 -11.87 17.22
N ARG A 74 9.36 -11.74 18.46
CA ARG A 74 9.72 -12.63 19.59
C ARG A 74 9.28 -14.07 19.36
N GLU A 75 8.06 -14.29 18.88
CA GLU A 75 7.56 -15.64 18.54
C GLU A 75 8.40 -16.35 17.46
N LEU A 76 9.11 -15.58 16.64
CA LEU A 76 9.98 -16.08 15.59
C LEU A 76 11.46 -16.12 16.01
N ASP A 77 11.72 -16.10 17.32
CA ASP A 77 13.05 -16.08 17.94
C ASP A 77 13.98 -15.01 17.33
N GLY A 78 13.42 -13.84 17.02
CA GLY A 78 14.18 -12.71 16.53
C GLY A 78 15.12 -12.16 17.60
N ASP A 79 16.31 -11.74 17.18
CA ASP A 79 17.22 -10.98 18.05
C ASP A 79 16.69 -9.55 18.32
N GLU A 80 17.33 -8.86 19.26
CA GLU A 80 16.96 -7.50 19.66
C GLU A 80 16.95 -6.52 18.47
N GLU A 81 17.86 -6.69 17.50
CA GLU A 81 17.90 -5.85 16.31
C GLU A 81 16.67 -6.08 15.42
N LYS A 82 16.31 -7.33 15.16
CA LYS A 82 15.14 -7.70 14.36
C LYS A 82 13.84 -7.27 15.03
N ILE A 83 13.74 -7.42 16.36
CA ILE A 83 12.60 -6.98 17.16
C ILE A 83 12.46 -5.45 17.05
N ALA A 84 13.51 -4.70 17.36
CA ALA A 84 13.49 -3.23 17.31
C ALA A 84 13.21 -2.71 15.89
N LYS A 85 13.77 -3.34 14.86
CA LYS A 85 13.50 -2.99 13.45
C LYS A 85 12.05 -3.25 13.05
N GLY A 86 11.47 -4.37 13.49
CA GLY A 86 10.07 -4.71 13.22
C GLY A 86 9.10 -3.71 13.84
N ARG A 87 9.30 -3.40 15.13
CA ARG A 87 8.51 -2.40 15.86
C ARG A 87 8.67 -0.99 15.27
N GLY A 88 9.92 -0.59 15.02
CA GLY A 88 10.27 0.77 14.60
C GLY A 88 9.66 1.20 13.25
N GLN A 89 9.23 0.25 12.40
CA GLN A 89 8.47 0.60 11.19
C GLN A 89 7.13 1.26 11.51
N TYR A 90 6.51 0.88 12.62
CA TYR A 90 5.18 1.35 13.01
C TYR A 90 5.25 2.51 14.00
N ASP A 91 6.26 2.56 14.88
CA ASP A 91 6.43 3.67 15.83
C ASP A 91 6.53 5.05 15.16
N LEU A 92 7.05 5.10 13.92
CA LEU A 92 7.18 6.33 13.13
C LEU A 92 6.03 6.54 12.13
N GLY A 93 5.04 5.65 12.15
CA GLY A 93 3.90 5.65 11.26
C GLY A 93 2.99 6.86 11.49
N LYS A 94 2.57 7.48 10.38
CA LYS A 94 1.70 8.67 10.39
C LYS A 94 0.41 8.40 9.65
N LEU A 95 0.56 7.82 8.46
CA LEU A 95 -0.51 7.36 7.59
C LEU A 95 0.02 6.21 6.74
N ALA A 96 -0.80 5.17 6.55
CA ALA A 96 -0.50 4.09 5.63
C ALA A 96 -1.78 3.58 4.99
N VAL A 97 -1.68 3.08 3.75
CA VAL A 97 -2.75 2.32 3.09
C VAL A 97 -2.26 0.88 2.99
N VAL A 98 -2.94 -0.03 3.68
CA VAL A 98 -2.70 -1.46 3.56
C VAL A 98 -3.52 -1.96 2.38
N VAL A 99 -2.82 -2.48 1.37
CA VAL A 99 -3.42 -3.16 0.22
C VAL A 99 -3.39 -4.65 0.49
N ILE A 100 -4.56 -5.26 0.66
CA ILE A 100 -4.71 -6.68 0.92
C ILE A 100 -5.18 -7.34 -0.37
N ALA A 101 -4.38 -8.25 -0.94
CA ALA A 101 -4.83 -9.10 -2.02
C ALA A 101 -5.97 -10.01 -1.51
N SER A 102 -7.14 -9.89 -2.14
CA SER A 102 -8.37 -10.55 -1.74
C SER A 102 -9.03 -11.20 -2.96
N PRO A 103 -8.41 -12.25 -3.54
CA PRO A 103 -8.91 -12.90 -4.73
C PRO A 103 -10.31 -13.49 -4.52
N LYS A 104 -11.15 -13.39 -5.53
CA LYS A 104 -12.50 -13.94 -5.58
C LYS A 104 -12.48 -15.26 -6.38
N PRO A 105 -13.22 -16.30 -5.93
CA PRO A 105 -13.37 -17.52 -6.73
C PRO A 105 -13.90 -17.18 -8.12
N SER A 106 -13.20 -17.61 -9.16
CA SER A 106 -13.60 -17.39 -10.54
C SER A 106 -13.23 -18.61 -11.39
N PRO A 107 -14.17 -19.15 -12.18
CA PRO A 107 -13.86 -20.23 -13.11
C PRO A 107 -13.08 -19.74 -14.35
N LYS A 108 -13.05 -18.42 -14.60
CA LYS A 108 -12.46 -17.82 -15.80
C LYS A 108 -11.17 -17.05 -15.54
N ILE A 109 -10.99 -16.53 -14.33
CA ILE A 109 -9.89 -15.61 -13.99
C ILE A 109 -8.97 -16.29 -12.96
N PRO A 110 -7.75 -16.69 -13.35
CA PRO A 110 -6.85 -17.39 -12.45
C PRO A 110 -6.38 -16.48 -11.30
N PRO A 111 -6.03 -17.03 -10.12
CA PRO A 111 -5.59 -16.25 -8.96
C PRO A 111 -4.38 -15.35 -9.24
N VAL A 112 -3.48 -15.75 -10.13
CA VAL A 112 -2.29 -14.96 -10.49
C VAL A 112 -2.66 -13.60 -11.11
N GLU A 113 -3.68 -13.56 -11.97
CA GLU A 113 -4.12 -12.31 -12.59
C GLU A 113 -4.76 -11.38 -11.55
N GLN A 114 -5.51 -11.94 -10.61
CA GLN A 114 -6.09 -11.18 -9.50
C GLN A 114 -5.02 -10.63 -8.54
N GLN A 115 -3.98 -11.41 -8.28
CA GLN A 115 -2.83 -10.96 -7.50
C GLN A 115 -2.05 -9.85 -8.22
N MET A 116 -1.86 -9.97 -9.54
CA MET A 116 -1.24 -8.92 -10.36
C MET A 116 -2.08 -7.64 -10.40
N SER A 117 -3.41 -7.77 -10.41
CA SER A 117 -4.37 -6.65 -10.30
C SER A 117 -4.16 -5.88 -8.98
N ALA A 118 -4.09 -6.58 -7.84
CA ALA A 118 -3.76 -5.97 -6.55
C ALA A 118 -2.33 -5.40 -6.49
N ALA A 119 -1.35 -6.06 -7.11
CA ALA A 119 0.02 -5.55 -7.18
C ALA A 119 0.14 -4.28 -8.02
N ALA A 120 -0.64 -4.17 -9.11
CA ALA A 120 -0.71 -2.97 -9.94
C ALA A 120 -1.25 -1.77 -9.15
N LEU A 121 -2.20 -1.99 -8.23
CA LEU A 121 -2.70 -0.95 -7.30
C LEU A 121 -1.58 -0.38 -6.41
N CYS A 122 -0.61 -1.21 -6.03
CA CYS A 122 0.57 -0.76 -5.27
C CYS A 122 1.60 0.00 -6.13
N PHE A 123 1.44 0.06 -7.46
CA PHE A 123 2.30 0.77 -8.39
C PHE A 123 1.72 2.16 -8.69
N GLY A 124 2.13 3.15 -7.88
CA GLY A 124 1.88 4.58 -8.04
C GLY A 124 3.14 5.41 -7.81
#